data_AF-A0A1H2JVA3-F1
#
_entry.id   AF-A0A1H2JVA3-F1
#
_cell.length_a   1.000
_cell.length_b   1.000
_cell.length_c   1.000
_cell.angle_alpha   90.00
_cell.angle_beta   90.00
_cell.angle_gamma   90.00
#
_symmetry.space_group_name_H-M   'P 1'
#
loop_
_entity.id
_entity.type
_entity.pdbx_description
1 polymer ?
#
loop_
_entity_poly.entity_id
_entity_poly.type
_entity_poly.pdbx_seq_one_letter_code
_entity_poly.pdbx_strand_id
1 'polypeptide(L)'
;MNEINPKTASINKISSVVPRIIQKNSFQEPGGLFNELLTSQIEKNCNDSTLKEVTTLPEIQGSFKAQQLDLSLDQTQLTQKLEDSLDLFETYASWLGDPEKTLKQTHGLLEQVLSSTKALALDVKEHGTSSTDLKQILTQLMTTAQVEQIKLNRGDYSG
;
A
#
# COMPACT_ATOMS: atom_id res chain seq x y z
N MET A 1 17.26 57.27 16.75
CA MET A 1 16.80 55.89 16.98
C MET A 1 15.61 55.63 16.07
N ASN A 2 15.84 54.72 15.13
CA ASN A 2 14.94 53.83 14.39
C ASN A 2 13.74 54.42 13.63
N GLU A 3 13.99 54.64 12.34
CA GLU A 3 13.07 54.46 11.22
C GLU A 3 12.43 53.06 11.25
N ILE A 4 11.11 52.95 10.98
CA ILE A 4 10.55 52.00 9.99
C ILE A 4 9.26 52.61 9.41
N ASN A 5 9.31 52.95 8.13
CA ASN A 5 8.19 53.39 7.27
C ASN A 5 7.15 52.26 7.06
N PRO A 6 5.84 52.56 6.99
CA PRO A 6 4.84 51.60 6.51
C PRO A 6 4.87 51.55 4.97
N LYS A 7 5.59 50.57 4.41
CA LYS A 7 5.57 50.28 2.97
C LYS A 7 4.30 49.48 2.64
N THR A 8 3.23 50.18 2.28
CA THR A 8 2.06 49.60 1.60
C THR A 8 2.47 49.14 0.21
N ALA A 9 2.40 47.84 -0.03
CA ALA A 9 2.66 47.23 -1.33
C ALA A 9 1.54 47.60 -2.31
N SER A 10 1.93 48.27 -3.39
CA SER A 10 1.08 48.76 -4.46
C SER A 10 0.30 47.63 -5.14
N ILE A 11 -1.03 47.72 -5.04
CA ILE A 11 -1.99 46.98 -5.86
C ILE A 11 -1.90 47.56 -7.27
N ASN A 12 -1.31 46.80 -8.21
CA ASN A 12 -1.30 47.22 -9.61
C ASN A 12 -2.72 47.11 -10.18
N LYS A 13 -3.29 48.29 -10.36
CA LYS A 13 -4.59 48.57 -10.96
C LYS A 13 -4.51 48.31 -12.47
N ILE A 14 -5.49 47.58 -12.97
CA ILE A 14 -5.64 47.10 -14.35
C ILE A 14 -5.64 48.30 -15.31
N SER A 15 -4.67 48.34 -16.23
CA SER A 15 -4.68 49.30 -17.34
C SER A 15 -5.41 48.69 -18.53
N SER A 16 -6.55 49.29 -18.86
CA SER A 16 -7.33 49.06 -20.07
C SER A 16 -6.48 49.31 -21.32
N VAL A 17 -6.42 48.33 -22.22
CA VAL A 17 -5.94 48.53 -23.59
C VAL A 17 -7.06 48.11 -24.53
N VAL A 18 -7.62 49.11 -25.20
CA VAL A 18 -8.69 49.04 -26.20
C VAL A 18 -8.16 48.31 -27.46
N PRO A 19 -8.94 47.43 -28.11
CA PRO A 19 -8.47 46.65 -29.24
C PRO A 19 -8.20 47.54 -30.46
N ARG A 20 -7.01 47.39 -31.07
CA ARG A 20 -6.72 47.93 -32.41
C ARG A 20 -7.05 46.85 -33.44
N ILE A 21 -8.18 47.00 -34.11
CA ILE A 21 -8.55 46.18 -35.26
C ILE A 21 -7.78 46.71 -36.48
N ILE A 22 -6.86 45.89 -37.02
CA ILE A 22 -6.30 46.11 -38.36
C ILE A 22 -7.09 45.19 -39.30
N GLN A 23 -8.03 45.77 -40.05
CA GLN A 23 -8.65 45.09 -41.19
C GLN A 23 -7.63 45.04 -42.33
N LYS A 24 -7.20 43.83 -42.70
CA LYS A 24 -6.61 43.59 -44.02
C LYS A 24 -7.47 42.55 -44.73
N ASN A 25 -8.41 43.05 -45.54
CA ASN A 25 -9.16 42.23 -46.47
C ASN A 25 -8.19 41.74 -47.56
N SER A 26 -7.88 40.45 -47.53
CA SER A 26 -7.60 39.68 -48.73
C SER A 26 -8.49 38.46 -48.68
N PHE A 27 -9.56 38.51 -49.48
CA PHE A 27 -10.35 37.35 -49.85
C PHE A 27 -9.44 36.32 -50.52
N GLN A 28 -9.25 35.17 -49.90
CA GLN A 28 -8.93 33.92 -50.56
C GLN A 28 -9.49 32.78 -49.68
N GLU A 29 -10.58 32.21 -50.19
CA GLU A 29 -11.23 30.92 -49.88
C GLU A 29 -11.15 30.35 -48.44
N PRO A 30 -12.28 30.13 -47.75
CA PRO A 30 -12.32 29.41 -46.48
C PRO A 30 -12.32 27.89 -46.73
N GLY A 31 -11.33 27.41 -47.48
CA GLY A 31 -11.06 25.98 -47.68
C GLY A 31 -9.76 25.54 -47.01
N GLY A 32 -9.19 26.40 -46.16
CA GLY A 32 -7.82 26.30 -45.67
C GLY A 32 -7.49 24.95 -45.05
N LEU A 33 -6.38 24.37 -45.53
CA LEU A 33 -5.41 23.43 -44.95
C LEU A 33 -5.85 22.53 -43.80
N PHE A 34 -6.53 23.06 -42.79
CA PHE A 34 -7.19 22.30 -41.74
C PHE A 34 -8.31 21.39 -42.26
N ASN A 35 -9.16 21.86 -43.18
CA ASN A 35 -10.21 21.01 -43.75
C ASN A 35 -9.63 19.88 -44.61
N GLU A 36 -8.54 20.16 -45.33
CA GLU A 36 -7.80 19.17 -46.11
C GLU A 36 -7.09 18.16 -45.20
N LEU A 37 -6.53 18.62 -44.07
CA LEU A 37 -5.87 17.76 -43.08
C LEU A 37 -6.90 16.89 -42.32
N LEU A 38 -8.09 17.43 -42.02
CA LEU A 38 -9.22 16.67 -41.48
C LEU A 38 -9.68 15.60 -42.47
N THR A 39 -9.90 15.99 -43.74
CA THR A 39 -10.37 15.06 -44.78
C THR A 39 -9.33 13.97 -45.05
N SER A 40 -8.04 14.34 -45.13
CA SER A 40 -6.94 13.39 -45.30
C SER A 40 -6.82 12.41 -44.12
N GLN A 41 -7.06 12.87 -42.89
CA GLN A 41 -7.02 12.00 -41.72
C GLN A 41 -8.24 11.08 -41.62
N ILE A 42 -9.40 11.50 -42.12
CA ILE A 42 -10.61 10.69 -42.22
C ILE A 42 -10.44 9.62 -43.32
N GLU A 43 -9.95 9.99 -44.51
CA GLU A 43 -9.72 9.06 -45.62
C GLU A 43 -8.63 8.04 -45.32
N LYS A 44 -7.55 8.45 -44.63
CA LYS A 44 -6.49 7.54 -44.18
C LYS A 44 -6.99 6.48 -43.19
N ASN A 45 -8.10 6.75 -42.50
CA ASN A 45 -8.75 5.82 -41.59
C ASN A 45 -9.89 5.02 -42.25
N CYS A 46 -10.23 5.32 -43.52
CA CYS A 46 -11.35 4.70 -44.23
C CYS A 46 -10.93 3.58 -45.20
N ASN A 47 -9.64 3.42 -45.49
CA ASN A 47 -9.13 2.41 -46.42
C ASN A 47 -8.79 1.06 -45.77
N ASP A 48 -9.06 0.89 -44.49
CA ASP A 48 -8.85 -0.38 -43.79
C ASP A 48 -10.06 -0.73 -42.90
N SER A 49 -11.25 -0.75 -43.50
CA SER A 49 -12.44 -1.32 -42.87
C SER A 49 -13.47 -1.63 -43.94
N THR A 50 -13.51 -2.90 -44.32
CA THR A 50 -14.71 -3.52 -44.90
C THR A 50 -15.91 -3.14 -44.02
N LEU A 51 -16.92 -2.51 -44.62
CA LEU A 51 -18.13 -2.06 -43.95
C LEU A 51 -18.82 -3.25 -43.28
N LYS A 52 -18.66 -3.36 -41.96
CA LYS A 52 -19.62 -4.01 -41.07
C LYS A 52 -20.16 -2.95 -40.14
N GLU A 53 -21.45 -2.71 -40.28
CA GLU A 53 -22.28 -2.00 -39.33
C GLU A 53 -22.07 -2.61 -37.93
N VAL A 54 -21.42 -1.86 -37.03
CA VAL A 54 -21.29 -2.23 -35.61
C VAL A 54 -22.02 -1.18 -34.79
N THR A 55 -23.32 -1.42 -34.59
CA THR A 55 -24.14 -0.74 -33.60
C THR A 55 -23.97 -1.39 -32.23
N THR A 56 -22.85 -1.17 -31.53
CA THR A 56 -22.75 -1.34 -30.07
C THR A 56 -21.56 -0.54 -29.52
N LEU A 57 -21.76 0.18 -28.41
CA LEU A 57 -20.66 0.82 -27.68
C LEU A 57 -19.67 -0.25 -27.19
N PRO A 58 -18.36 0.05 -27.13
CA PRO A 58 -17.39 -0.85 -26.55
C PRO A 58 -17.65 -1.00 -25.05
N GLU A 59 -17.85 -2.23 -24.58
CA GLU A 59 -17.92 -2.54 -23.16
C GLU A 59 -16.58 -2.21 -22.49
N ILE A 60 -16.65 -1.47 -21.38
CA ILE A 60 -15.49 -1.26 -20.51
C ILE A 60 -15.26 -2.55 -19.74
N GLN A 61 -14.31 -3.37 -20.19
CA GLN A 61 -13.86 -4.52 -19.41
C GLN A 61 -13.01 -4.05 -18.23
N GLY A 62 -13.62 -4.02 -17.04
CA GLY A 62 -12.91 -3.84 -15.79
C GLY A 62 -12.12 -5.12 -15.45
N SER A 63 -10.80 -5.09 -15.64
CA SER A 63 -9.92 -6.14 -15.13
C SER A 63 -9.65 -5.89 -13.65
N PHE A 64 -10.35 -6.62 -12.77
CA PHE A 64 -10.06 -6.64 -11.35
C PHE A 64 -9.24 -7.88 -11.00
N LYS A 65 -8.03 -7.69 -10.47
CA LYS A 65 -7.19 -8.80 -10.01
C LYS A 65 -7.67 -9.32 -8.66
N ALA A 66 -8.67 -10.20 -8.67
CA ALA A 66 -9.19 -10.85 -7.47
C ALA A 66 -8.10 -11.55 -6.63
N GLN A 67 -7.03 -12.03 -7.28
CA GLN A 67 -5.88 -12.68 -6.64
C GLN A 67 -5.09 -11.76 -5.69
N GLN A 68 -5.17 -10.43 -5.86
CA GLN A 68 -4.44 -9.49 -5.00
C GLN A 68 -5.12 -9.27 -3.64
N LEU A 69 -6.45 -9.47 -3.56
CA LEU A 69 -7.19 -9.41 -2.30
C LEU A 69 -6.84 -10.59 -1.40
N ASP A 70 -6.68 -11.79 -1.98
CA ASP A 70 -6.43 -13.03 -1.26
C ASP A 70 -5.09 -12.99 -0.49
N LEU A 71 -4.02 -12.53 -1.15
CA LEU A 71 -2.71 -12.36 -0.51
C LEU A 71 -2.70 -11.32 0.62
N SER A 72 -3.50 -10.26 0.49
CA SER A 72 -3.54 -9.17 1.47
C SER A 72 -4.28 -9.58 2.75
N LEU A 73 -5.33 -10.40 2.60
CA LEU A 73 -6.08 -10.97 3.71
C LEU A 73 -5.21 -11.97 4.49
N ASP A 74 -4.48 -12.83 3.78
CA ASP A 74 -3.62 -13.87 4.37
C ASP A 74 -2.46 -13.24 5.18
N GLN A 75 -1.85 -12.17 4.66
CA GLN A 75 -0.81 -11.43 5.38
C GLN A 75 -1.35 -10.74 6.65
N THR A 76 -2.55 -10.16 6.59
CA THR A 76 -3.16 -9.48 7.75
C THR A 76 -3.47 -10.48 8.87
N GLN A 77 -4.01 -11.65 8.50
CA GLN A 77 -4.31 -12.71 9.46
C GLN A 77 -3.04 -13.28 10.09
N LEU A 78 -1.97 -13.44 9.32
CA LEU A 78 -0.68 -13.87 9.82
C LEU A 78 -0.07 -12.87 10.80
N THR A 79 -0.11 -11.57 10.46
CA THR A 79 0.37 -10.51 11.35
C THR A 79 -0.39 -10.53 12.68
N GLN A 80 -1.72 -10.69 12.64
CA GLN A 80 -2.52 -10.77 13.85
C GLN A 80 -2.16 -11.99 14.71
N LYS A 81 -1.97 -13.18 14.11
CA LYS A 81 -1.51 -14.37 14.84
C LYS A 81 -0.12 -14.21 15.45
N LEU A 82 0.77 -13.46 14.78
CA LEU A 82 2.11 -13.15 15.29
C LEU A 82 2.03 -12.21 16.49
N GLU A 83 1.19 -11.17 16.39
CA GLU A 83 0.90 -10.23 17.48
C GLU A 83 0.34 -10.96 18.70
N ASP A 84 -0.66 -11.83 18.52
CA ASP A 84 -1.20 -12.67 19.59
C ASP A 84 -0.11 -13.54 20.26
N SER A 85 0.83 -14.07 19.48
CA SER A 85 1.95 -14.87 20.02
C SER A 85 2.97 -14.02 20.77
N LEU A 86 3.21 -12.79 20.34
CA LEU A 86 4.07 -11.82 21.02
C LEU A 86 3.44 -11.36 22.33
N ASP A 87 2.13 -11.09 22.36
CA ASP A 87 1.39 -10.72 23.57
C ASP A 87 1.43 -11.83 24.62
N LEU A 88 1.29 -13.09 24.20
CA LEU A 88 1.45 -14.25 25.09
C LEU A 88 2.88 -14.34 25.63
N PHE A 89 3.88 -14.03 24.81
CA PHE A 89 5.28 -14.04 25.22
C PHE A 89 5.62 -12.88 26.18
N GLU A 90 5.02 -11.71 25.98
CA GLU A 90 5.12 -10.57 26.90
C GLU A 90 4.43 -10.87 28.23
N THR A 91 3.26 -11.52 28.18
CA THR A 91 2.57 -12.00 29.38
C THR A 91 3.44 -12.99 30.15
N TYR A 92 4.13 -13.90 29.45
CA TYR A 92 5.11 -14.80 30.05
C TYR A 92 6.24 -14.03 30.75
N ALA A 93 6.82 -13.02 30.11
CA ALA A 93 7.87 -12.20 30.70
C ALA A 93 7.37 -11.44 31.95
N SER A 94 6.14 -10.95 31.93
CA SER A 94 5.51 -10.32 33.10
C SER A 94 5.31 -11.31 34.25
N TRP A 95 4.84 -12.53 33.96
CA TRP A 95 4.61 -13.55 34.99
C TRP A 95 5.91 -14.10 35.57
N LEU A 96 7.01 -14.06 34.82
CA LEU A 96 8.32 -14.48 35.30
C LEU A 96 8.86 -13.58 36.42
N GLY A 97 8.46 -12.30 36.43
CA GLY A 97 8.80 -11.33 37.48
C GLY A 97 7.76 -11.26 38.61
N ASP A 98 6.67 -12.02 38.53
CA ASP A 98 5.56 -11.97 39.48
C ASP A 98 5.68 -13.11 40.52
N PRO A 99 5.86 -12.79 41.81
CA PRO A 99 5.95 -13.81 42.86
C PRO A 99 4.65 -14.58 43.11
N GLU A 100 3.50 -14.10 42.62
CA GLU A 100 2.22 -14.79 42.75
C GLU A 100 2.02 -15.88 41.68
N LYS A 101 2.83 -15.90 40.63
CA LYS A 101 2.73 -16.87 39.53
C LYS A 101 3.63 -18.06 39.78
N THR A 102 3.05 -19.26 39.69
CA THR A 102 3.84 -20.48 39.83
C THR A 102 4.66 -20.75 38.57
N LEU A 103 5.85 -21.33 38.75
CA LEU A 103 6.72 -21.75 37.64
C LEU A 103 6.02 -22.72 36.67
N LYS A 104 5.05 -23.50 37.18
CA LYS A 104 4.24 -24.40 36.36
C LYS A 104 3.25 -23.64 35.46
N GLN A 105 2.70 -22.53 35.94
CA GLN A 105 1.83 -21.67 35.13
C GLN A 105 2.62 -20.94 34.04
N THR A 106 3.82 -20.45 34.36
CA THR A 106 4.70 -19.82 33.35
C THR A 106 5.22 -20.83 32.33
N HIS A 107 5.53 -22.07 32.74
CA HIS A 107 5.84 -23.16 31.81
C HIS A 107 4.70 -23.43 30.83
N GLY A 108 3.46 -23.58 31.34
CA GLY A 108 2.29 -23.84 30.50
C GLY A 108 2.04 -22.73 29.47
N LEU A 109 2.24 -21.47 29.87
CA LEU A 109 2.13 -20.33 28.96
C LEU A 109 3.22 -20.33 27.89
N LEU A 110 4.46 -20.69 28.25
CA LEU A 110 5.56 -20.78 27.30
C LEU A 110 5.37 -21.92 26.28
N GLU A 111 4.82 -23.06 26.70
CA GLU A 111 4.43 -24.13 25.78
C GLU A 111 3.34 -23.68 24.80
N GLN A 112 2.37 -22.89 25.28
CA GLN A 112 1.34 -22.31 24.42
C GLN A 112 1.96 -21.37 23.37
N VAL A 113 2.90 -20.50 23.75
CA VAL A 113 3.64 -19.64 22.81
C VAL A 113 4.37 -20.49 21.77
N LEU A 114 5.09 -21.54 22.19
CA LEU A 114 5.82 -22.42 21.28
C LEU A 114 4.90 -23.15 20.30
N SER A 115 3.73 -23.59 20.77
CA SER A 115 2.73 -24.25 19.93
C SER A 115 2.16 -23.28 18.88
N SER A 116 1.72 -22.09 19.30
CA SER A 116 1.21 -21.04 18.41
C SER A 116 2.25 -20.60 17.39
N THR A 117 3.49 -20.39 17.82
CA THR A 117 4.61 -19.99 16.95
C THR A 117 4.95 -21.08 15.93
N LYS A 118 4.90 -22.37 16.32
CA LYS A 118 5.13 -23.50 15.41
C LYS A 118 4.00 -23.64 14.38
N ALA A 119 2.75 -23.49 14.80
CA ALA A 119 1.60 -23.50 13.89
C ALA A 119 1.72 -22.37 12.87
N LEU A 120 2.08 -21.17 13.32
CA LEU A 120 2.31 -20.01 12.45
C LEU A 120 3.48 -20.23 11.47
N ALA A 121 4.55 -20.90 11.91
CA ALA A 121 5.68 -21.25 11.04
C ALA A 121 5.30 -22.28 9.96
N LEU A 122 4.32 -23.15 10.25
CA LEU A 122 3.77 -24.08 9.27
C LEU A 122 2.91 -23.33 8.25
N ASP A 123 2.00 -22.47 8.71
CA ASP A 123 1.13 -21.62 7.86
C ASP A 123 2.00 -20.78 6.90
N VAL A 124 3.06 -20.13 7.39
CA VAL A 124 4.02 -19.35 6.58
C VAL A 124 4.68 -20.18 5.48
N LYS A 125 5.00 -21.45 5.78
CA LYS A 125 5.69 -22.36 4.86
C LYS A 125 4.74 -22.86 3.77
N GLU A 126 3.48 -23.09 4.10
CA GLU A 126 2.45 -23.57 3.17
C GLU A 126 1.89 -22.46 2.28
N HIS A 127 1.63 -21.28 2.84
CA HIS A 127 1.03 -20.15 2.14
C HIS A 127 2.03 -19.24 1.43
N GLY A 128 3.34 -19.47 1.59
CA GLY A 128 4.37 -18.78 0.82
C GLY A 128 4.35 -17.27 1.02
N THR A 129 4.44 -16.81 2.27
CA THR A 129 4.30 -15.39 2.59
C THR A 129 5.50 -14.60 2.07
N SER A 130 5.27 -13.50 1.36
CA SER A 130 6.32 -12.73 0.67
C SER A 130 7.15 -11.81 1.58
N SER A 131 6.76 -11.61 2.85
CA SER A 131 7.47 -10.71 3.77
C SER A 131 8.61 -11.43 4.49
N THR A 132 9.84 -11.19 4.04
CA THR A 132 11.07 -11.69 4.70
C THR A 132 11.16 -11.28 6.17
N ASP A 133 10.69 -10.08 6.51
CA ASP A 133 10.77 -9.52 7.87
C ASP A 133 9.91 -10.30 8.88
N LEU A 134 8.67 -10.64 8.54
CA LEU A 134 7.80 -11.43 9.43
C LEU A 134 8.38 -12.82 9.70
N LYS A 135 9.02 -13.42 8.69
CA LYS A 135 9.71 -14.70 8.85
C LYS A 135 10.91 -14.60 9.77
N GLN A 136 11.66 -13.49 9.71
CA GLN A 136 12.77 -13.24 10.64
C GLN A 136 12.27 -13.07 12.07
N ILE A 137 11.23 -12.26 12.30
CA ILE A 137 10.64 -12.06 13.63
C ILE A 137 10.14 -13.39 14.19
N LEU A 138 9.44 -14.18 13.39
CA LEU A 138 8.94 -15.50 13.79
C LEU A 138 10.08 -16.45 14.17
N THR A 139 11.16 -16.47 13.38
CA THR A 139 12.34 -17.30 13.65
C THR A 139 13.03 -16.85 14.94
N GLN A 140 13.13 -15.55 15.18
CA GLN A 140 13.70 -14.99 16.39
C GLN A 140 12.85 -15.35 17.61
N LEU A 141 11.52 -15.14 17.53
CA LEU A 141 10.58 -15.50 18.59
C LEU A 141 10.65 -16.98 18.93
N MET A 142 10.67 -17.86 17.92
CA MET A 142 10.78 -19.30 18.09
C MET A 142 12.10 -19.69 18.78
N THR A 143 13.21 -19.08 18.36
CA THR A 143 14.54 -19.34 18.94
C THR A 143 14.57 -18.90 20.41
N THR A 144 14.09 -17.68 20.69
CA THR A 144 14.04 -17.14 22.05
C THR A 144 13.14 -17.99 22.95
N ALA A 145 11.94 -18.36 22.50
CA ALA A 145 11.03 -19.20 23.28
C ALA A 145 11.62 -20.58 23.60
N GLN A 146 12.39 -21.18 22.68
CA GLN A 146 13.10 -22.44 22.94
C GLN A 146 14.21 -22.28 23.97
N VAL A 147 14.99 -21.20 23.89
CA VAL A 147 16.02 -20.89 24.89
C VAL A 147 15.39 -20.72 26.26
N GLU A 148 14.27 -19.99 26.35
CA GLU A 148 13.52 -19.82 27.59
C GLU A 148 12.99 -21.15 28.14
N GLN A 149 12.53 -22.05 27.27
CA GLN A 149 12.08 -23.37 27.69
C GLN A 149 13.24 -24.18 28.32
N ILE A 150 14.44 -24.09 27.74
CA ILE A 150 15.63 -24.75 28.27
C ILE A 150 16.01 -24.16 29.64
N LYS A 151 16.01 -22.83 29.77
CA LYS A 151 16.30 -22.16 31.05
C LYS A 151 15.30 -22.55 32.13
N LEU A 152 14.02 -22.60 31.77
CA LEU A 152 12.95 -22.95 32.69
C LEU A 152 13.03 -24.41 33.12
N ASN A 153 13.34 -25.33 32.20
CA ASN A 153 13.60 -26.73 32.52
C ASN A 153 14.84 -26.94 33.38
N ARG A 154 15.85 -26.07 33.25
CA ARG A 154 17.06 -26.08 34.10
C ARG A 154 16.78 -25.57 35.51
N GLY A 155 15.67 -24.85 35.72
CA GLY A 155 15.33 -24.25 37.00
C GLY A 155 16.03 -22.91 37.25
N ASP A 156 16.45 -22.18 36.21
CA ASP A 156 17.12 -20.87 36.39
C ASP A 156 16.25 -19.82 37.09
N TYR A 157 14.95 -20.09 37.21
CA TYR A 157 13.94 -19.19 37.75
C TYR A 157 13.50 -19.53 39.18
N SER A 158 14.14 -20.50 39.85
CA SER A 158 13.83 -20.89 41.23
C SER A 158 14.70 -20.19 42.29
N GLY A 159 15.03 -18.92 42.08
CA GLY A 159 15.90 -18.11 42.96
C GLY A 159 15.12 -17.25 43.95
#